data_AF-A0A6G8B1T1-F1
#
_entry.id   AF-A0A6G8B1T1-F1
#
_cell.length_a   1.000
_cell.length_b   1.000
_cell.length_c   1.000
_cell.angle_alpha   90.00
_cell.angle_beta   90.00
_cell.angle_gamma   90.00
#
_symmetry.space_group_name_H-M   'P 1'
#
loop_
_entity.id
_entity.type
_entity.pdbx_description
1 polymer ?
#
loop_
_entity_poly.entity_id
_entity_poly.type
_entity_poly.pdbx_seq_one_letter_code
_entity_poly.pdbx_strand_id
1 'polypeptide(L)' 'MLLISPNGLRHTHASTLINHDVDIKYVSARLGHSSISVTQNVYTHLLSSKINLEAGKTLDILGQ' A
#
# COMPACT_ATOMS: atom_id res chain seq x y z
N MET A 1 -1.32 -21.01 7.24
CA MET A 1 -0.85 -22.35 6.84
C MET A 1 -1.23 -22.53 5.36
N LEU A 2 -0.38 -22.41 4.34
CA LEU A 2 1.07 -22.33 4.18
C LEU A 2 1.51 -20.93 3.67
N LEU A 3 2.62 -20.39 4.20
CA LEU A 3 3.16 -19.06 3.87
C LEU A 3 3.94 -19.00 2.52
N ILE A 4 4.01 -20.10 1.78
CA ILE A 4 4.88 -20.25 0.60
C ILE A 4 4.05 -20.55 -0.66
N SER A 5 3.08 -19.68 -0.95
CA SER A 5 2.39 -19.68 -2.25
C SER A 5 2.84 -18.47 -3.07
N PRO A 6 2.82 -18.53 -4.42
CA PRO A 6 3.16 -17.38 -5.27
C PRO A 6 2.33 -16.13 -4.92
N ASN A 7 1.08 -16.32 -4.49
CA ASN A 7 0.22 -15.24 -4.02
C ASN A 7 0.67 -14.69 -2.66
N GLY A 8 1.11 -15.55 -1.73
CA GLY A 8 1.70 -15.14 -0.46
C GLY A 8 2.95 -14.27 -0.65
N LEU A 9 3.85 -14.66 -1.57
CA LEU A 9 5.04 -13.87 -1.90
C LEU A 9 4.70 -12.53 -2.56
N ARG A 10 3.73 -12.51 -3.49
CA ARG A 10 3.21 -11.26 -4.07
C ARG A 10 2.62 -10.36 -2.98
N HIS A 11 1.90 -10.94 -2.03
CA HIS A 11 1.36 -10.21 -0.89
C HIS A 11 2.44 -9.59 -0.01
N THR A 12 3.44 -10.37 0.40
CA THR A 12 4.56 -9.86 1.20
C THR A 12 5.30 -8.76 0.44
N HIS A 13 5.60 -8.96 -0.85
CA HIS A 13 6.30 -7.97 -1.67
C HIS A 13 5.53 -6.64 -1.77
N ALA A 14 4.24 -6.71 -2.07
CA ALA A 14 3.39 -5.53 -2.17
C ALA A 14 3.24 -4.81 -0.82
N SER A 15 3.00 -5.55 0.27
CA SER A 15 2.91 -4.98 1.62
C SER A 15 4.21 -4.28 2.04
N THR A 16 5.38 -4.86 1.72
CA THR A 16 6.68 -4.23 1.99
C THR A 16 6.84 -2.93 1.20
N LEU A 17 6.55 -2.93 -0.11
CA LEU A 17 6.65 -1.72 -0.93
C LEU A 17 5.73 -0.61 -0.42
N ILE A 18 4.48 -0.94 -0.08
CA ILE A 18 3.52 0.02 0.47
C ILE A 18 4.02 0.58 1.80
N ASN A 19 4.54 -0.25 2.70
CA ASN A 19 5.11 0.21 3.96
C ASN A 19 6.29 1.17 3.75
N HIS A 20 7.13 0.94 2.75
CA HIS A 20 8.26 1.80 2.39
C HIS A 20 7.89 3.08 1.62
N ASP A 21 6.61 3.48 1.59
CA ASP A 21 6.15 4.74 0.95
C ASP A 21 6.28 4.75 -0.58
N VAL A 22 6.25 3.56 -1.18
CA VAL A 22 6.17 3.44 -2.63
C VAL A 22 4.73 3.67 -3.08
N ASP A 23 4.56 4.49 -4.11
CA ASP A 23 3.24 4.81 -4.69
C ASP A 23 2.48 3.53 -5.07
N ILE A 24 1.23 3.42 -4.59
CA ILE A 24 0.36 2.28 -4.89
C ILE A 24 0.09 2.10 -6.38
N LYS A 25 0.17 3.17 -7.18
CA LYS A 25 0.10 3.09 -8.65
C LYS A 25 1.30 2.32 -9.20
N TYR A 26 2.49 2.60 -8.69
CA TYR A 26 3.70 1.88 -9.07
C TYR A 26 3.63 0.42 -8.58
N VAL A 27 3.20 0.16 -7.35
CA VAL A 27 3.02 -1.20 -6.82
C VAL A 27 2.00 -1.98 -7.67
N SER A 28 0.89 -1.35 -8.06
CA SER A 28 -0.13 -1.96 -8.93
C SER A 28 0.43 -2.32 -10.31
N ALA A 29 1.16 -1.40 -10.95
CA ALA A 29 1.83 -1.64 -12.23
C ALA A 29 2.89 -2.76 -12.13
N ARG A 30 3.65 -2.80 -11.03
CA ARG A 30 4.67 -3.82 -10.74
C ARG A 30 4.06 -5.22 -10.59
N LEU A 31 2.86 -5.31 -10.02
CA LEU A 31 2.12 -6.57 -9.88
C LEU A 31 1.40 -6.98 -11.17
N GLY A 32 1.28 -6.08 -12.15
CA GLY A 32 0.57 -6.31 -13.40
C GLY A 32 -0.96 -6.26 -13.26
N HIS A 33 -1.48 -5.56 -12.25
CA HIS A 33 -2.92 -5.41 -12.09
C HIS A 33 -3.47 -4.41 -13.11
N SER A 34 -4.55 -4.78 -13.81
CA SER A 34 -5.22 -3.93 -14.80
C SER A 34 -5.85 -2.68 -14.20
N SER A 35 -6.04 -2.64 -12.88
CA SER A 35 -6.58 -1.50 -12.15
C SER A 35 -5.92 -1.35 -10.78
N ILE A 36 -5.58 -0.09 -10.46
CA ILE A 36 -5.05 0.32 -9.17
C ILE A 36 -6.06 0.02 -8.05
N SER A 37 -7.36 0.08 -8.34
CA SER A 37 -8.41 -0.22 -7.37
C SER A 37 -8.34 -1.65 -6.84
N VAL A 38 -7.85 -2.61 -7.62
CA VAL A 38 -7.64 -4.00 -7.14
C VAL A 38 -6.57 -4.01 -6.04
N THR A 39 -5.43 -3.38 -6.31
CA THR A 39 -4.33 -3.26 -5.32
C THR A 39 -4.77 -2.46 -4.10
N GLN A 40 -5.46 -1.34 -4.30
CA GLN A 40 -6.00 -0.52 -3.21
C GLN A 40 -6.95 -1.33 -2.34
N ASN A 41 -7.92 -2.03 -2.91
CA ASN A 41 -8.91 -2.78 -2.14
C ASN A 41 -8.22 -3.86 -1.28
N VAL A 42 -7.26 -4.59 -1.86
CA VAL A 42 -6.49 -5.64 -1.18
C VAL A 42 -5.64 -5.08 -0.02
N TYR A 43 -5.05 -3.89 -0.18
CA TYR A 43 -4.16 -3.29 0.81
C TYR A 43 -4.76 -2.06 1.52
N THR A 44 -6.10 -1.91 1.51
CA THR A 44 -6.81 -0.76 2.08
C THR A 44 -6.38 -0.49 3.52
N HIS A 45 -6.24 -1.55 4.33
CA HIS A 45 -5.84 -1.43 5.74
C HIS A 45 -4.46 -0.79 5.91
N LEU A 46 -3.49 -1.10 5.04
CA LEU A 46 -2.15 -0.49 5.07
C LEU A 46 -2.20 0.98 4.65
N LEU A 47 -3.04 1.31 3.67
CA LEU A 47 -3.24 2.68 3.22
C LEU A 47 -3.94 3.55 4.26
N SER A 48 -4.97 3.03 4.92
CA SER A 48 -5.69 3.75 5.98
C SER A 48 -4.75 4.18 7.11
N SER A 49 -3.82 3.32 7.53
CA SER A 49 -2.80 3.69 8.51
C SER A 49 -1.89 4.82 8.03
N LYS A 50 -1.54 4.85 6.73
CA LYS A 50 -0.75 5.93 6.14
C LYS A 50 -1.51 7.24 5.99
N ILE A 51 -2.77 7.19 5.57
CA ILE A 51 -3.60 8.39 5.41
C ILE A 51 -3.72 9.16 6.73
N ASN A 52 -3.88 8.45 7.85
CA ASN A 52 -3.91 9.09 9.17
C ASN A 52 -2.56 9.72 9.56
N LEU A 53 -1.44 9.10 9.19
CA LEU A 53 -0.09 9.65 9.42
C LEU A 53 0.16 10.91 8.58
N GLU A 54 -0.19 10.87 7.30
CA GLU A 54 -0.06 12.01 6.38
C GLU A 54 -1.01 13.15 6.72
N ALA A 55 -2.22 12.85 7.22
CA ALA A 55 -3.13 13.85 7.75
C ALA A 55 -2.49 14.62 8.92
N GLY A 56 -1.84 13.92 9.85
CA GLY A 56 -1.10 14.56 10.95
C GLY A 56 0.02 15.48 10.46
N LYS A 57 0.83 15.03 9.48
CA LYS A 57 1.88 15.85 8.86
C LYS A 57 1.32 17.06 8.12
N THR A 58 0.18 16.92 7.46
CA THR A 58 -0.45 18.01 6.71
C THR A 58 -0.96 19.09 7.66
N LEU A 59 -1.49 18.73 8.82
CA LEU A 59 -1.92 19.68 9.85
C LEU A 59 -0.71 20.47 10.41
N ASP A 60 0.41 19.81 10.63
CA ASP A 60 1.67 20.42 11.08
C ASP A 60 2.23 21.41 10.04
N ILE A 61 2.21 21.04 8.75
CA ILE A 61 2.65 21.92 7.64
C ILE A 61 1.71 23.12 7.47
N LEU A 62 0.40 22.93 7.66
CA LEU A 62 -0.60 23.99 7.55
C LEU A 62 -0.67 24.87 8.80
N GLY A 63 0.12 24.57 9.84
CA GLY A 63 0.23 25.38 11.05
C GLY A 63 -1.07 25.48 11.86
N GLN A 64 -1.90 24.42 11.84
CA GLN A 64 -3.09 24.31 12.69
C GLN A 64 -2.79 23.65 14.03
#